data_AF-A0A968WH52-F1
#
_entry.id   AF-A0A968WH52-F1
#
_cell.length_a   1.000
_cell.length_b   1.000
_cell.length_c   1.000
_cell.angle_alpha   90.00
_cell.angle_beta   90.00
_cell.angle_gamma   90.00
#
_symmetry.space_group_name_H-M   'P 1'
#
loop_
_entity.id
_entity.type
_entity.pdbx_description
1 polymer ?
#
loop_
_entity_poly.entity_id
_entity_poly.type
_entity_poly.pdbx_seq_one_letter_code
_entity_poly.pdbx_strand_id
1 'polypeptide(L)'
;FCEHPHVYTLGKSGKESNLLVNEDQLKEIHATYYHINRGGDITYHGPGQVVGYPIFDLENFFTDIHRYMRTLEEAVIQTLREYDVEAGRIAGLTGVWIEPGHPERARKICALGVKCSRWVTMHGFAFNVNTDLTYFKHIVPCGIDDKAVTSLKQETGQERDLIEVEEILKAKIAEQFGLEYA
;
A
#
# COMPACT_ATOMS: atom_id res chain seq x y z
N PHE A 1 8.62 -9.20 -4.31
CA PHE A 1 8.30 -8.14 -3.34
C PHE A 1 9.60 -7.52 -2.87
N CYS A 2 9.54 -6.42 -2.14
CA CYS A 2 10.71 -5.86 -1.48
C CYS A 2 10.27 -4.97 -0.32
N GLU A 3 11.27 -4.51 0.43
CA GLU A 3 11.16 -3.41 1.38
C GLU A 3 12.01 -2.24 0.87
N HIS A 4 11.78 -1.06 1.43
CA HIS A 4 12.63 0.12 1.19
C HIS A 4 13.23 0.62 2.50
N PRO A 5 14.39 1.29 2.46
CA PRO A 5 14.77 2.23 3.51
C PRO A 5 13.67 3.29 3.70
N HIS A 6 13.68 4.01 4.84
CA HIS A 6 12.69 5.04 5.10
C HIS A 6 12.64 6.08 3.95
N VAL A 7 11.49 6.17 3.29
CA VAL A 7 11.31 7.03 2.12
C VAL A 7 9.88 7.54 2.03
N TYR A 8 9.74 8.83 1.78
CA TYR A 8 8.49 9.46 1.37
C TYR A 8 8.47 9.63 -0.13
N THR A 9 7.35 9.33 -0.77
CA THR A 9 7.18 9.51 -2.21
C THR A 9 5.97 10.37 -2.51
N LEU A 10 6.13 11.39 -3.36
CA LEU A 10 5.03 12.22 -3.85
C LEU A 10 4.60 11.75 -5.24
N GLY A 11 3.35 11.31 -5.37
CA GLY A 11 2.76 10.91 -6.65
C GLY A 11 2.33 12.09 -7.52
N LYS A 12 1.82 11.80 -8.72
CA LYS A 12 1.46 12.79 -9.74
C LYS A 12 0.39 13.78 -9.30
N SER A 13 -0.50 13.38 -8.40
CA SER A 13 -1.61 14.22 -7.91
C SER A 13 -1.30 14.86 -6.56
N GLY A 14 -0.06 14.74 -6.08
CA GLY A 14 0.29 15.16 -4.75
C GLY A 14 0.69 16.62 -4.61
N LYS A 15 0.59 17.12 -3.37
CA LYS A 15 1.00 18.48 -3.01
C LYS A 15 2.21 18.42 -2.10
N GLU A 16 3.23 19.23 -2.36
CA GLU A 16 4.45 19.28 -1.53
C GLU A 16 4.14 19.66 -0.07
N SER A 17 3.09 20.46 0.16
CA SER A 17 2.58 20.81 1.50
C SER A 17 2.15 19.62 2.34
N ASN A 18 2.01 18.44 1.73
CA ASN A 18 1.61 17.23 2.41
C ASN A 18 2.79 16.54 3.10
N LEU A 19 4.03 17.00 2.89
CA LEU A 19 5.17 16.63 3.72
C LEU A 19 5.28 17.65 4.86
N LEU A 20 5.16 17.17 6.10
CA LEU A 20 5.16 18.02 7.31
C LEU A 20 6.54 18.23 7.92
N VAL A 21 7.57 17.65 7.30
CA VAL A 21 8.96 17.72 7.75
C VAL A 21 9.82 18.34 6.66
N ASN A 22 10.79 19.14 7.07
CA ASN A 22 11.78 19.73 6.16
C ASN A 22 12.99 18.79 5.94
N GLU A 23 13.93 19.21 5.09
CA GLU A 23 15.12 18.42 4.76
C GLU A 23 15.99 18.04 5.97
N ASP A 24 16.09 18.91 6.97
CA ASP A 24 16.91 18.64 8.15
C ASP A 24 16.23 17.61 9.06
N GLN A 25 14.93 17.74 9.26
CA GLN A 25 14.12 16.74 9.97
C GLN A 25 14.12 15.38 9.26
N LEU A 26 14.13 15.35 7.92
CA LEU A 26 14.27 14.11 7.15
C LEU A 26 15.61 13.41 7.43
N LYS A 27 16.72 14.16 7.56
CA LYS A 27 18.02 13.59 7.91
C LYS A 27 18.02 13.02 9.33
N GLU A 28 17.37 13.70 10.27
CA GLU A 28 17.26 13.26 11.68
C GLU A 28 16.51 11.93 11.81
N ILE A 29 15.44 11.73 11.04
CA ILE A 29 14.65 10.47 11.04
C ILE A 29 15.15 9.45 10.01
N HIS A 30 16.31 9.71 9.39
CA HIS A 30 16.95 8.87 8.37
C HIS A 30 16.04 8.52 7.19
N ALA A 31 15.21 9.47 6.76
CA ALA A 31 14.29 9.31 5.64
C ALA A 31 14.71 10.11 4.41
N THR A 32 14.31 9.62 3.24
CA THR A 32 14.50 10.29 1.95
C THR A 32 13.16 10.76 1.37
N TYR A 33 13.19 11.67 0.40
CA TYR A 33 11.98 12.19 -0.26
C TYR A 33 12.16 12.26 -1.77
N TYR A 34 11.21 11.71 -2.52
CA TYR A 34 11.25 11.68 -3.98
C TYR A 34 9.92 12.01 -4.64
N HIS A 35 9.97 12.75 -5.74
CA HIS A 35 8.85 12.90 -6.66
C HIS A 35 8.83 11.73 -7.64
N ILE A 36 7.70 11.06 -7.76
CA ILE A 36 7.54 9.89 -8.62
C ILE A 36 6.27 9.97 -9.47
N ASN A 37 6.21 9.16 -10.53
CA ASN A 37 5.15 9.23 -11.54
C ASN A 37 3.98 8.25 -11.31
N ARG A 38 3.75 7.80 -10.08
CA ARG A 38 2.57 6.98 -9.72
C ARG A 38 1.31 7.82 -9.55
N GLY A 39 0.15 7.19 -9.65
CA GLY A 39 -1.11 7.78 -9.19
C GLY A 39 -1.13 8.02 -7.68
N GLY A 40 -2.04 8.90 -7.23
CA GLY A 40 -2.18 9.28 -5.83
C GLY A 40 -1.25 10.43 -5.42
N ASP A 41 -1.26 10.70 -4.12
CA ASP A 41 -0.58 11.81 -3.46
C ASP A 41 0.69 11.31 -2.72
N ILE A 42 1.03 11.81 -1.53
CA ILE A 42 2.16 11.40 -0.71
C ILE A 42 1.91 10.06 -0.01
N THR A 43 2.95 9.27 0.18
CA THR A 43 2.94 8.08 1.05
C THR A 43 4.34 7.85 1.62
N TYR A 44 4.40 6.97 2.61
CA TYR A 44 5.63 6.49 3.22
C TYR A 44 5.88 5.01 2.92
N HIS A 45 7.16 4.64 2.79
CA HIS A 45 7.67 3.28 2.77
C HIS A 45 8.87 3.13 3.72
N GLY A 46 9.03 1.96 4.30
CA GLY A 46 10.15 1.66 5.19
C GLY A 46 10.20 0.19 5.60
N PRO A 47 11.16 -0.20 6.45
CA PRO A 47 11.27 -1.56 6.96
C PRO A 47 9.98 -2.05 7.64
N GLY A 48 9.70 -3.33 7.47
CA GLY A 48 8.47 -3.99 7.92
C GLY A 48 7.26 -3.74 7.03
N GLN A 49 7.39 -2.98 5.93
CA GLN A 49 6.32 -2.79 4.94
C GLN A 49 6.59 -3.63 3.70
N VAL A 50 5.67 -4.54 3.36
CA VAL A 50 5.78 -5.33 2.12
C VAL A 50 5.35 -4.44 0.95
N VAL A 51 6.30 -4.12 0.08
CA VAL A 51 6.05 -3.36 -1.14
C VAL A 51 6.03 -4.31 -2.34
N GLY A 52 4.93 -4.26 -3.09
CA GLY A 52 4.72 -5.04 -4.28
C GLY A 52 4.69 -4.17 -5.52
N TYR A 53 5.47 -4.58 -6.53
CA TYR A 53 5.46 -3.97 -7.85
C TYR A 53 5.09 -4.97 -8.95
N PRO A 54 3.81 -5.34 -9.09
CA PRO A 54 3.39 -6.23 -10.17
C PRO A 54 3.54 -5.49 -11.51
N ILE A 55 4.57 -5.87 -12.27
CA ILE A 55 4.81 -5.37 -13.63
C ILE A 55 4.11 -6.32 -14.60
N PHE A 56 2.81 -6.09 -14.81
CA PHE A 56 1.96 -6.92 -15.64
C PHE A 56 1.65 -6.23 -16.94
N ASP A 57 1.69 -6.99 -18.03
CA ASP A 57 1.07 -6.61 -19.30
C ASP A 57 -0.41 -7.01 -19.25
N LEU A 58 -1.27 -6.02 -19.05
CA LEU A 58 -2.71 -6.20 -18.86
C LEU A 58 -3.42 -6.72 -20.11
N GLU A 59 -2.80 -6.70 -21.30
CA GLU A 59 -3.37 -7.34 -22.49
C GLU A 59 -3.46 -8.87 -22.35
N ASN A 60 -2.64 -9.48 -21.49
CA ASN A 60 -2.70 -10.91 -21.17
C ASN A 60 -3.75 -11.26 -20.10
N PHE A 61 -4.44 -10.25 -19.54
CA PHE A 61 -5.46 -10.45 -18.51
C PHE A 61 -6.76 -9.76 -18.91
N PHE A 62 -6.81 -8.44 -18.72
CA PHE A 62 -7.92 -7.56 -19.03
C PHE A 62 -7.40 -6.12 -19.08
N THR A 63 -7.81 -5.35 -20.08
CA THR A 63 -7.40 -3.95 -20.28
C THR A 63 -8.24 -2.96 -19.46
N ASP A 64 -8.25 -3.15 -18.14
CA ASP A 64 -8.98 -2.31 -17.20
C ASP A 64 -8.16 -2.06 -15.93
N ILE A 65 -7.70 -0.81 -15.76
CA ILE A 65 -6.88 -0.38 -14.62
C ILE A 65 -7.69 -0.40 -13.31
N HIS A 66 -8.98 -0.06 -13.36
CA HIS A 66 -9.82 -0.09 -12.16
C HIS A 66 -10.02 -1.52 -11.70
N ARG A 67 -10.32 -2.45 -12.63
CA ARG A 67 -10.39 -3.88 -12.32
C ARG A 67 -9.06 -4.37 -11.74
N TYR A 68 -7.92 -4.00 -12.34
CA TYR A 68 -6.59 -4.40 -11.86
C TYR A 68 -6.35 -3.96 -10.41
N MET A 69 -6.68 -2.70 -10.10
CA MET A 69 -6.57 -2.17 -8.74
C MET A 69 -7.48 -2.91 -7.76
N ARG A 70 -8.73 -3.22 -8.15
CA ARG A 70 -9.65 -4.00 -7.31
C ARG A 70 -9.15 -5.42 -7.09
N THR A 71 -8.55 -6.05 -8.10
CA THR A 71 -7.95 -7.38 -7.99
C THR A 71 -6.77 -7.39 -7.02
N LEU A 72 -5.89 -6.39 -7.05
CA LEU A 72 -4.81 -6.26 -6.06
C LEU A 72 -5.34 -6.02 -4.64
N GLU A 73 -6.34 -5.15 -4.47
CA GLU A 73 -7.00 -4.97 -3.17
C GLU A 73 -7.60 -6.29 -2.67
N GLU A 74 -8.16 -7.11 -3.57
CA GLU A 74 -8.75 -8.40 -3.19
C GLU A 74 -7.68 -9.37 -2.70
N ALA A 75 -6.55 -9.46 -3.39
CA ALA A 75 -5.45 -10.33 -2.98
C ALA A 75 -4.99 -9.98 -1.55
N VAL A 76 -4.84 -8.70 -1.23
CA VAL A 76 -4.49 -8.25 0.13
C VAL A 76 -5.59 -8.55 1.15
N ILE A 77 -6.87 -8.34 0.80
CA ILE A 77 -8.00 -8.69 1.69
C ILE A 77 -8.00 -10.19 1.99
N GLN A 78 -7.76 -11.03 0.99
CA GLN A 78 -7.71 -12.49 1.17
C GLN A 78 -6.48 -12.91 1.97
N THR A 79 -5.33 -12.24 1.83
CA THR A 79 -4.17 -12.45 2.71
C THR A 79 -4.50 -12.12 4.15
N LEU A 80 -5.21 -11.02 4.41
CA LEU A 80 -5.59 -10.61 5.77
C LEU A 80 -6.52 -11.62 6.46
N ARG A 81 -7.36 -12.32 5.69
CA ARG A 81 -8.22 -13.38 6.23
C ARG A 81 -7.46 -14.58 6.77
N GLU A 82 -6.28 -14.90 6.24
CA GLU A 82 -5.42 -15.97 6.78
C GLU A 82 -4.89 -15.64 8.19
N TYR A 83 -4.98 -14.37 8.60
CA TYR A 83 -4.60 -13.87 9.92
C TYR A 83 -5.82 -13.50 10.78
N ASP A 84 -7.02 -13.94 10.40
CA ASP A 84 -8.29 -13.59 11.07
C ASP A 84 -8.58 -12.07 11.13
N VAL A 85 -8.03 -11.30 10.18
CA VAL A 85 -8.25 -9.85 10.09
C VAL A 85 -9.28 -9.55 9.00
N GLU A 86 -10.44 -9.01 9.41
CA GLU A 86 -11.46 -8.57 8.47
C GLU A 86 -11.11 -7.20 7.86
N ALA A 87 -11.03 -7.16 6.53
CA ALA A 87 -10.71 -5.97 5.77
C ALA A 87 -11.63 -5.79 4.57
N GLY A 88 -11.67 -4.58 4.04
CA GLY A 88 -12.44 -4.26 2.85
C GLY A 88 -12.00 -2.97 2.18
N ARG A 89 -12.94 -2.34 1.49
CA ARG A 89 -12.72 -1.17 0.64
C ARG A 89 -13.66 -0.05 1.07
N ILE A 90 -13.24 1.19 0.88
CA ILE A 90 -14.11 2.36 1.02
C ILE A 90 -14.30 2.98 -0.36
N ALA A 91 -15.56 3.23 -0.74
CA ALA A 91 -15.87 3.85 -2.03
C ALA A 91 -15.15 5.20 -2.16
N GLY A 92 -14.51 5.43 -3.31
CA GLY A 92 -13.73 6.64 -3.57
C GLY A 92 -12.34 6.69 -2.92
N LEU A 93 -11.99 5.76 -2.02
CA LEU A 93 -10.70 5.75 -1.32
C LEU A 93 -9.89 4.49 -1.65
N THR A 94 -8.96 4.63 -2.59
CA THR A 94 -8.04 3.55 -3.00
C THR A 94 -7.23 3.02 -1.82
N GLY A 95 -7.17 1.69 -1.69
CA GLY A 95 -6.51 1.02 -0.60
C GLY A 95 -7.35 -0.09 0.02
N VAL A 96 -6.71 -0.85 0.90
CA VAL A 96 -7.38 -1.81 1.78
C VAL A 96 -7.48 -1.22 3.19
N TRP A 97 -8.65 -1.41 3.80
CA TRP A 97 -9.08 -0.73 5.01
C TRP A 97 -9.62 -1.73 6.01
N ILE A 98 -9.32 -1.51 7.29
CA ILE A 98 -9.97 -2.17 8.41
C ILE A 98 -11.21 -1.36 8.81
N GLU A 99 -12.30 -2.05 9.13
CA GLU A 99 -13.60 -1.47 9.51
C GLU A 99 -14.12 -0.40 8.52
N PRO A 100 -14.17 -0.69 7.20
CA PRO A 100 -14.54 0.30 6.18
C PRO A 100 -15.96 0.87 6.32
N GLY A 101 -16.86 0.16 7.01
CA GLY A 101 -18.23 0.59 7.30
C GLY A 101 -18.35 1.57 8.49
N HIS A 102 -17.26 1.84 9.20
CA HIS A 102 -17.23 2.71 10.38
C HIS A 102 -16.23 3.86 10.17
N PRO A 103 -16.66 5.00 9.59
CA PRO A 103 -15.76 6.09 9.19
C PRO A 103 -14.77 6.54 10.28
N GLU A 104 -15.21 6.58 11.55
CA GLU A 104 -14.42 7.00 12.72
C GLU A 104 -13.35 5.98 13.16
N ARG A 105 -13.51 4.69 12.80
CA ARG A 105 -12.55 3.62 13.13
C ARG A 105 -11.77 3.11 11.92
N ALA A 106 -12.19 3.55 10.73
CA ALA A 106 -11.64 3.12 9.46
C ALA A 106 -10.16 3.51 9.38
N ARG A 107 -9.30 2.51 9.18
CA ARG A 107 -7.85 2.70 9.12
C ARG A 107 -7.24 1.94 7.96
N LYS A 108 -6.34 2.60 7.23
CA LYS A 108 -5.72 2.03 6.03
C LYS A 108 -4.60 1.08 6.42
N ILE A 109 -4.63 -0.14 5.89
CA ILE A 109 -3.59 -1.15 6.12
C ILE A 109 -2.71 -1.37 4.88
N CYS A 110 -3.24 -1.10 3.67
CA CYS A 110 -2.48 -1.18 2.44
C CYS A 110 -2.81 0.00 1.50
N ALA A 111 -1.79 0.71 1.06
CA ALA A 111 -1.90 1.75 0.05
C ALA A 111 -1.66 1.17 -1.34
N LEU A 112 -2.42 1.63 -2.35
CA LEU A 112 -2.19 1.28 -3.74
C LEU A 112 -2.04 2.56 -4.57
N GLY A 113 -1.04 2.56 -5.44
CA GLY A 113 -0.75 3.67 -6.33
C GLY A 113 0.03 3.15 -7.53
N VAL A 114 -0.62 3.13 -8.69
CA VAL A 114 -0.08 2.52 -9.91
C VAL A 114 0.07 3.55 -11.01
N LYS A 115 0.91 3.23 -11.99
CA LYS A 115 0.94 3.87 -13.29
C LYS A 115 0.78 2.78 -14.33
N CYS A 116 0.06 3.07 -15.41
CA CYS A 116 -0.02 2.18 -16.57
C CYS A 116 0.43 2.94 -17.82
N SER A 117 1.22 2.28 -18.66
CA SER A 117 1.66 2.81 -19.94
C SER A 117 1.65 1.69 -20.97
N ARG A 118 0.89 1.85 -22.07
CA ARG A 118 0.68 0.80 -23.09
C ARG A 118 0.27 -0.54 -22.45
N TRP A 119 -0.66 -0.47 -21.50
CA TRP A 119 -1.16 -1.62 -20.73
C TRP A 119 -0.16 -2.36 -19.84
N VAL A 120 1.09 -1.90 -19.75
CA VAL A 120 2.07 -2.39 -18.78
C VAL A 120 1.99 -1.58 -17.48
N THR A 121 1.81 -2.25 -16.35
CA THR A 121 1.71 -1.64 -15.02
C THR A 121 3.08 -1.37 -14.41
N MET A 122 3.16 -0.32 -13.60
CA MET A 122 4.31 0.08 -12.80
C MET A 122 3.85 0.55 -11.43
N HIS A 123 4.76 0.57 -10.46
CA HIS A 123 4.44 0.75 -9.04
C HIS A 123 3.51 -0.38 -8.59
N GLY A 124 2.60 -0.15 -7.64
CA GLY A 124 1.80 -1.23 -7.09
C GLY A 124 1.20 -0.86 -5.76
N PHE A 125 1.58 -1.61 -4.73
CA PHE A 125 1.01 -1.50 -3.39
C PHE A 125 2.06 -1.52 -2.28
N ALA A 126 1.65 -1.04 -1.12
CA ALA A 126 2.46 -0.97 0.09
C ALA A 126 1.61 -1.46 1.27
N PHE A 127 1.85 -2.70 1.69
CA PHE A 127 1.12 -3.39 2.75
C PHE A 127 1.88 -3.26 4.07
N ASN A 128 1.25 -2.61 5.05
CA ASN A 128 1.85 -2.43 6.36
C ASN A 128 1.79 -3.74 7.17
N VAL A 129 2.93 -4.41 7.33
CA VAL A 129 3.02 -5.68 8.07
C VAL A 129 3.54 -5.42 9.48
N ASN A 130 4.84 -5.16 9.61
CA ASN A 130 5.51 -4.77 10.86
C ASN A 130 5.92 -3.29 10.84
N THR A 131 5.40 -2.52 9.90
CA THR A 131 5.79 -1.14 9.61
C THR A 131 5.73 -0.25 10.85
N ASP A 132 6.78 0.56 11.04
CA ASP A 132 6.73 1.66 12.00
C ASP A 132 5.76 2.75 11.50
N LEU A 133 4.58 2.78 12.11
CA LEU A 133 3.50 3.69 11.74
C LEU A 133 3.75 5.13 12.18
N THR A 134 4.75 5.38 13.04
CA THR A 134 5.05 6.75 13.50
C THR A 134 5.51 7.66 12.36
N TYR A 135 6.14 7.10 11.32
CA TYR A 135 6.55 7.83 10.12
C TYR A 135 5.38 8.44 9.34
N PHE A 136 4.18 7.85 9.41
CA PHE A 136 2.99 8.44 8.77
C PHE A 136 2.55 9.76 9.41
N LYS A 137 3.00 10.08 10.65
CA LYS A 137 2.71 11.37 11.30
C LYS A 137 3.42 12.56 10.66
N HIS A 138 4.40 12.30 9.78
CA HIS A 138 5.15 13.33 9.07
C HIS A 138 4.54 13.68 7.71
N ILE A 139 3.38 13.10 7.36
CA ILE A 139 2.69 13.36 6.10
C ILE A 139 1.18 13.57 6.30
N VAL A 140 0.56 14.32 5.38
CA VAL A 140 -0.89 14.48 5.28
C VAL A 140 -1.37 13.87 3.97
N PRO A 141 -1.88 12.64 3.95
CA PRO A 141 -2.42 12.06 2.72
C PRO A 141 -3.69 12.81 2.28
N CYS A 142 -3.74 13.21 1.01
CA CYS A 142 -4.83 14.00 0.44
C CYS A 142 -6.19 13.32 0.59
N GLY A 143 -7.17 14.11 1.04
CA GLY A 143 -8.59 13.76 1.12
C GLY A 143 -9.02 13.17 2.46
N ILE A 144 -8.09 12.96 3.41
CA ILE A 144 -8.43 12.33 4.68
C ILE A 144 -7.50 12.76 5.82
N ASP A 145 -7.68 13.99 6.32
CA ASP A 145 -7.00 14.46 7.54
C ASP A 145 -7.31 13.56 8.76
N ASP A 146 -8.41 12.80 8.73
CA ASP A 146 -8.92 12.05 9.88
C ASP A 146 -8.78 10.52 9.80
N LYS A 147 -8.18 9.93 8.75
CA LYS A 147 -8.10 8.46 8.66
C LYS A 147 -6.74 7.92 9.06
N ALA A 148 -6.78 7.14 10.14
CA ALA A 148 -5.65 6.44 10.68
C ALA A 148 -5.05 5.42 9.68
N VAL A 149 -3.79 5.07 9.92
CA VAL A 149 -3.14 3.92 9.30
C VAL A 149 -2.97 2.82 10.35
N THR A 150 -2.89 1.57 9.90
CA THR A 150 -2.58 0.42 10.77
C THR A 150 -1.60 -0.52 10.08
N SER A 151 -1.18 -1.57 10.79
CA SER A 151 -0.34 -2.65 10.30
C SER A 151 -0.85 -4.01 10.79
N LEU A 152 -0.48 -5.09 10.12
CA LEU A 152 -0.84 -6.44 10.53
C LEU A 152 -0.34 -6.76 11.96
N LYS A 153 0.84 -6.24 12.33
CA LYS A 153 1.38 -6.30 13.68
C LYS A 153 0.45 -5.68 14.70
N GLN A 154 -0.08 -4.48 14.42
CA GLN A 154 -1.00 -3.80 15.32
C GLN A 154 -2.35 -4.51 15.42
N GLU A 155 -2.90 -4.98 14.29
CA GLU A 155 -4.20 -5.67 14.27
C GLU A 155 -4.18 -7.04 14.96
N THR A 156 -3.04 -7.73 14.90
CA THR A 156 -2.91 -9.08 15.48
C THR A 156 -2.15 -9.13 16.80
N GLY A 157 -1.60 -8.00 17.25
CA GLY A 157 -0.88 -7.87 18.52
C GLY A 157 0.54 -8.46 18.54
N GLN A 158 1.06 -8.95 17.42
CA GLN A 158 2.41 -9.55 17.34
C GLN A 158 3.05 -9.35 15.97
N GLU A 159 4.38 -9.38 15.93
CA GLU A 159 5.14 -9.33 14.67
C GLU A 159 4.86 -10.56 13.80
N ARG A 160 4.98 -10.36 12.48
CA ARG A 160 4.77 -11.40 11.48
C ARG A 160 6.05 -11.65 10.69
N ASP A 161 6.27 -12.89 10.28
CA ASP A 161 7.33 -13.20 9.34
C ASP A 161 6.98 -12.59 7.98
N LEU A 162 7.84 -11.68 7.49
CA LEU A 162 7.63 -11.03 6.20
C LEU A 162 7.64 -12.03 5.04
N ILE A 163 8.47 -13.07 5.12
CA ILE A 163 8.57 -14.08 4.06
C ILE A 163 7.26 -14.88 3.98
N GLU A 164 6.71 -15.27 5.13
CA GLU A 164 5.42 -15.96 5.20
C GLU A 164 4.30 -15.09 4.60
N VAL A 165 4.21 -13.82 5.00
CA VAL A 165 3.21 -12.88 4.49
C VAL A 165 3.38 -12.68 2.98
N GLU A 166 4.60 -12.56 2.51
CA GLU A 166 4.92 -12.43 1.07
C GLU A 166 4.49 -13.66 0.28
N GLU A 167 4.73 -14.88 0.76
CA GLU A 167 4.34 -16.11 0.06
C GLU A 167 2.81 -16.29 0.04
N ILE A 168 2.11 -15.98 1.13
CA ILE A 168 0.65 -15.98 1.14
C ILE A 168 0.12 -14.94 0.14
N LEU A 169 0.65 -13.72 0.18
CA LEU A 169 0.25 -12.64 -0.72
C LEU A 169 0.53 -12.98 -2.18
N LYS A 170 1.67 -13.60 -2.47
CA LYS A 170 2.02 -14.14 -3.79
C LYS A 170 0.94 -15.11 -4.27
N ALA A 171 0.59 -16.10 -3.45
CA ALA A 171 -0.42 -17.09 -3.78
C ALA A 171 -1.79 -16.44 -4.02
N LYS A 172 -2.22 -15.49 -3.18
CA LYS A 172 -3.47 -14.75 -3.39
C LYS A 172 -3.45 -13.89 -4.63
N ILE A 173 -2.33 -13.23 -4.97
CA ILE A 173 -2.20 -12.51 -6.24
C ILE A 173 -2.34 -13.49 -7.41
N ALA A 174 -1.68 -14.64 -7.38
CA ALA A 174 -1.83 -15.62 -8.44
C ALA A 174 -3.27 -16.09 -8.61
N GLU A 175 -3.94 -16.45 -7.52
CA GLU A 175 -5.34 -16.87 -7.55
C GLU A 175 -6.24 -15.80 -8.16
N GLN A 176 -6.10 -14.55 -7.74
CA GLN A 176 -6.93 -13.43 -8.21
C GLN A 176 -6.68 -13.06 -9.68
N PHE A 177 -5.47 -13.32 -10.19
CA PHE A 177 -5.10 -13.05 -11.59
C PHE A 177 -5.12 -14.30 -12.48
N GLY A 178 -5.40 -15.49 -11.93
CA GLY A 178 -5.33 -16.75 -12.67
C GLY A 178 -3.91 -17.10 -13.15
N LEU A 179 -2.89 -16.77 -12.36
CA LEU A 179 -1.49 -17.04 -12.68
C LEU A 179 -1.06 -18.41 -12.17
N GLU A 180 -0.23 -19.09 -12.97
CA GLU A 180 0.59 -20.20 -12.50
C GLU A 180 2.03 -19.70 -12.39
N TYR A 181 2.61 -19.74 -11.18
CA TYR A 181 4.04 -19.48 -11.01
C TYR A 181 4.81 -20.71 -11.48
N ALA A 182 5.75 -20.50 -12.40
CA ALA A 182 6.69 -21.51 -12.86
C ALA A 182 7.77 -21.81 -11.80
#